data_AF-A0A0E0MEI4-F1
#
_entry.id   AF-A0A0E0MEI4-F1
#
_cell.length_a   1.000
_cell.length_b   1.000
_cell.length_c   1.000
_cell.angle_alpha   90.00
_cell.angle_beta   90.00
_cell.angle_gamma   90.00
#
_symmetry.space_group_name_H-M   'P 1'
#
loop_
_entity.id
_entity.type
_entity.pdbx_description
1 polymer ?
#
loop_
_entity_poly.entity_id
_entity_poly.type
_entity_poly.pdbx_seq_one_letter_code
_entity_poly.pdbx_strand_id
1 'polypeptide(L)'
;MASPAKSQRRPEGASVLETLPALPLAIVIAKAGPRCAATLACASSTLRSAASGEALWRRFCADDFALDAPLAPGDLPLPSFKDAYQAWFQSFGMYPLPLVKRVKIFWSSFRAWLCEYFPEGLRTLGEGVSEADITVAEFNLGLVLPMPTKLLYRFCNGQLHIGRGEEVSYGVMGGYDYVHQRYTVRLLPLAHHAVQKNSNYIVVATSCFGEKIFLLDCASGRLYVGTKYWNEEREIMACVPKASIRLSVDDDHGMPQDGFLLWLEEHLRRLQDGLIKVQSCKFPMLARHISLYPVQLPYCSSARLHGIKVRASAVFAPENSAFADYRCRYSYYFSIRLSLPEAFVVDGKWYSSFQLQSCHYTIQIGDEVLPYICNYGGHGKCPLLRCGEELFVYGCSISAALEPGSVTGNLTLVPWRCGQPRGSPFIADIAPFPLHPPDYIF
;
A
#
# COMPACT_ATOMS: atom_id res chain seq x y z
N MET A 1 44.57 13.06 78.01
CA MET A 1 44.86 13.78 76.75
C MET A 1 44.29 12.95 75.61
N ALA A 2 43.18 13.39 75.03
CA ALA A 2 42.49 12.70 73.94
C ALA A 2 43.07 13.15 72.59
N SER A 3 43.40 12.19 71.72
CA SER A 3 43.82 12.43 70.33
C SER A 3 42.73 13.15 69.54
N PRO A 4 43.06 14.13 68.67
CA PRO A 4 42.07 14.77 67.83
C PRO A 4 41.64 13.81 66.71
N ALA A 5 40.33 13.73 66.53
CA ALA A 5 39.69 12.99 65.45
C ALA A 5 40.14 13.53 64.07
N LYS A 6 40.53 12.62 63.18
CA LYS A 6 40.79 12.91 61.77
C LYS A 6 39.50 13.45 61.15
N SER A 7 39.51 14.71 60.71
CA SER A 7 38.45 15.25 59.86
C SER A 7 38.44 14.47 58.55
N GLN A 8 37.39 13.71 58.29
CA GLN A 8 37.11 13.18 56.95
C GLN A 8 36.88 14.39 56.03
N ARG A 9 37.85 14.67 55.15
CA ARG A 9 37.64 15.53 54.00
C ARG A 9 36.54 14.91 53.14
N ARG A 10 35.43 15.63 52.95
CA ARG A 10 34.49 15.34 51.86
C ARG A 10 35.27 15.41 50.54
N PRO A 11 35.11 14.46 49.62
CA PRO A 11 35.67 14.60 48.28
C PRO A 11 34.89 15.72 47.57
N GLU A 12 35.49 16.90 47.49
CA GLU A 12 35.11 17.93 46.52
C GLU A 12 35.36 17.36 45.13
N GLY A 13 34.29 16.97 44.44
CA GLY A 13 34.39 16.47 43.06
C GLY A 13 33.26 15.53 42.60
N ALA A 14 32.47 14.95 43.52
CA ALA A 14 31.34 14.12 43.10
C ALA A 14 30.21 15.01 42.54
N SER A 15 29.90 14.88 41.25
CA SER A 15 28.76 15.59 40.68
C SER A 15 27.48 15.18 41.41
N VAL A 16 26.54 16.11 41.60
CA VAL A 16 25.25 15.84 42.28
C VAL A 16 24.54 14.62 41.68
N LEU A 17 24.72 14.37 40.37
CA LEU A 17 24.19 13.21 39.67
C LEU A 17 24.72 11.88 40.21
N GLU A 18 26.00 11.80 40.59
CA GLU A 18 26.64 10.57 41.09
C GLU A 18 26.24 10.24 42.52
N THR A 19 25.67 11.22 43.24
CA THR A 19 25.15 11.03 44.60
C THR A 19 23.72 10.50 44.62
N LEU A 20 23.05 10.44 43.47
CA LEU A 20 21.69 9.93 43.36
C LEU A 20 21.66 8.39 43.53
N PRO A 21 20.65 7.84 44.20
CA PRO A 21 20.41 6.40 44.19
C PRO A 21 20.16 5.88 42.76
N ALA A 22 20.43 4.59 42.55
CA ALA A 22 20.42 3.97 41.22
C ALA A 22 19.09 4.16 40.45
N LEU A 23 17.95 4.10 41.13
CA LEU A 23 16.63 4.22 40.48
C LEU A 23 16.32 5.65 39.99
N PRO A 24 16.41 6.71 40.82
CA PRO A 24 16.32 8.09 40.35
C PRO A 24 17.31 8.42 39.23
N LEU A 25 18.55 7.95 39.33
CA LEU A 25 19.57 8.17 38.31
C LEU A 25 19.18 7.54 36.97
N ALA A 26 18.69 6.29 36.97
CA ALA A 26 18.21 5.62 35.76
C ALA A 26 17.02 6.34 35.11
N ILE A 27 16.09 6.90 35.91
CA ILE A 27 14.95 7.68 35.40
C ILE A 27 15.42 8.99 34.74
N VAL A 28 16.38 9.69 35.35
CA VAL A 28 16.96 10.92 34.79
C VAL A 28 17.65 10.62 33.47
N ILE A 29 18.47 9.57 33.40
CA ILE A 29 19.15 9.16 32.18
C ILE A 29 18.13 8.78 31.09
N ALA A 30 17.08 8.02 31.43
CA ALA A 30 16.03 7.66 30.49
C ALA A 30 15.31 8.88 29.91
N LYS A 31 15.05 9.91 30.72
CA LYS A 31 14.42 11.16 30.25
C LYS A 31 15.36 12.04 29.42
N ALA A 32 16.66 12.02 29.73
CA ALA A 32 17.66 12.79 28.98
C ALA A 32 17.92 12.21 27.58
N GLY A 33 17.58 10.94 27.37
CA GLY A 33 17.65 10.28 26.07
C GLY A 33 19.01 9.66 25.75
N PRO A 34 19.11 9.00 24.59
CA PRO A 34 20.21 8.09 24.27
C PRO A 34 21.56 8.81 24.08
N ARG A 35 21.57 10.02 23.51
CA ARG A 35 22.80 10.82 23.36
C ARG A 35 23.38 11.20 24.73
N CYS A 36 22.56 11.70 25.64
CA CYS A 36 22.98 12.03 26.99
C CYS A 36 23.43 10.79 27.78
N ALA A 37 22.73 9.66 27.62
CA ALA A 37 23.14 8.40 28.23
C ALA A 37 24.55 7.98 27.76
N ALA A 38 24.84 8.08 26.47
CA ALA A 38 26.18 7.79 25.92
C ALA A 38 27.25 8.75 26.48
N THR A 39 26.96 10.06 26.54
CA THR A 39 27.89 11.06 27.10
C THR A 39 28.17 10.81 28.59
N LEU A 40 27.14 10.53 29.38
CA LEU A 40 27.29 10.23 30.82
C LEU A 40 28.12 8.96 31.05
N ALA A 41 28.00 7.96 30.17
CA ALA A 41 28.79 6.74 30.27
C ALA A 41 30.31 6.95 30.11
N CYS A 42 30.70 8.06 29.47
CA CYS A 42 32.10 8.45 29.32
C CYS A 42 32.63 9.26 30.52
N ALA A 43 31.77 9.84 31.35
CA ALA A 43 32.15 10.77 32.40
C ALA A 43 32.73 10.10 33.66
N SER A 44 32.18 8.95 34.09
CA SER A 44 32.70 8.19 35.24
C SER A 44 32.28 6.71 35.20
N SER A 45 32.91 5.86 36.02
CA SER A 45 32.56 4.44 36.14
C SER A 45 31.16 4.22 36.71
N THR A 46 30.75 5.04 37.68
CA THR A 46 29.41 5.01 38.28
C THR A 46 28.33 5.34 37.25
N LEU A 47 28.52 6.44 36.50
CA LEU A 47 27.59 6.83 35.45
C LEU A 47 27.60 5.85 34.28
N ARG A 48 28.75 5.26 33.96
CA ARG A 48 28.86 4.17 32.96
C ARG A 48 28.01 2.96 33.33
N SER A 49 28.06 2.53 34.59
CA SER A 49 27.24 1.41 35.06
C SER A 49 25.76 1.73 34.95
N ALA A 50 25.34 2.92 35.40
CA ALA A 50 23.94 3.35 35.31
C ALA A 50 23.44 3.52 33.87
N ALA A 51 24.27 4.06 32.98
CA ALA A 51 23.92 4.32 31.58
C ALA A 51 24.06 3.09 30.66
N SER A 52 24.61 1.97 31.13
CA SER A 52 24.76 0.74 30.34
C SER A 52 23.69 -0.31 30.62
N GLY A 53 22.63 0.04 31.33
CA GLY A 53 21.56 -0.89 31.70
C GLY A 53 20.76 -1.38 30.48
N GLU A 54 20.55 -2.69 30.35
CA GLU A 54 19.89 -3.28 29.18
C GLU A 54 18.43 -2.82 29.01
N ALA A 55 17.68 -2.69 30.11
CA ALA A 55 16.31 -2.20 30.09
C ALA A 55 16.19 -0.75 29.56
N LEU A 56 17.21 0.07 29.80
CA LEU A 56 17.28 1.46 29.31
C LEU A 56 17.46 1.47 27.79
N TRP A 57 18.45 0.73 27.28
CA TRP A 57 18.71 0.67 25.83
C TRP A 57 17.58 -0.03 25.07
N ARG A 58 16.94 -1.04 25.67
CA ARG A 58 15.70 -1.63 25.12
C ARG A 58 14.62 -0.58 24.90
N ARG A 59 14.42 0.31 25.87
CA ARG A 59 13.46 1.40 25.75
C ARG A 59 13.84 2.38 24.63
N PHE A 60 15.09 2.82 24.56
CA PHE A 60 15.54 3.70 23.47
C PHE A 60 15.35 3.05 22.09
N CYS A 61 15.70 1.78 21.95
CA CYS A 61 15.49 1.02 20.72
C CYS A 61 14.00 0.90 20.33
N ALA A 62 13.11 0.68 21.30
CA ALA A 62 11.67 0.66 21.05
C ALA A 62 11.12 2.04 20.67
N ASP A 63 11.57 3.09 21.37
CA ASP A 63 11.11 4.46 21.20
C ASP A 63 11.57 5.08 19.87
N ASP A 64 12.83 4.85 19.46
CA ASP A 64 13.42 5.47 18.26
C ASP A 64 13.40 4.59 17.01
N PHE A 65 13.33 3.26 17.15
CA PHE A 65 13.44 2.34 16.02
C PHE A 65 12.39 1.21 16.03
N ALA A 66 11.43 1.21 16.95
CA ALA A 66 10.42 0.14 17.07
C ALA A 66 11.06 -1.27 17.07
N LEU A 67 12.11 -1.45 17.87
CA LEU A 67 12.78 -2.73 18.07
C LEU A 67 12.31 -3.38 19.38
N ASP A 68 11.97 -4.67 19.29
CA ASP A 68 11.60 -5.53 20.41
C ASP A 68 12.71 -6.51 20.81
N ALA A 69 13.71 -6.69 19.94
CA ALA A 69 14.90 -7.51 20.10
C ALA A 69 16.18 -6.75 19.64
N PRO A 70 17.37 -7.14 20.11
CA PRO A 70 18.63 -6.51 19.72
C PRO A 70 19.05 -6.96 18.32
N LEU A 71 18.43 -6.37 17.29
CA LEU A 71 18.69 -6.68 15.89
C LEU A 71 19.39 -5.51 15.20
N ALA A 72 20.31 -5.82 14.28
CA ALA A 72 20.85 -4.86 13.32
C ALA A 72 19.77 -4.48 12.27
N PRO A 73 19.97 -3.41 11.46
CA PRO A 73 19.03 -3.05 10.41
C PRO A 73 18.73 -4.12 9.34
N GLY A 74 19.63 -5.09 9.17
CA GLY A 74 19.41 -6.27 8.30
C GLY A 74 18.86 -7.49 9.04
N ASP A 75 18.20 -7.27 10.18
CA ASP A 75 17.60 -8.30 11.05
C ASP A 75 18.59 -9.33 11.62
N LEU A 76 19.89 -9.03 11.60
CA LEU A 76 20.92 -9.87 12.22
C LEU A 76 20.93 -9.68 13.75
N PRO A 77 20.91 -10.77 14.56
CA PRO A 77 21.03 -10.67 16.00
C PRO A 77 22.34 -10.03 16.46
N LEU A 78 22.26 -9.15 17.44
CA LEU A 78 23.38 -8.48 18.11
C LEU A 78 23.43 -8.86 19.60
N PRO A 79 24.60 -8.71 20.26
CA PRO A 79 24.77 -9.15 21.65
C PRO A 79 23.93 -8.37 22.68
N SER A 80 23.58 -7.11 22.40
CA SER A 80 22.83 -6.24 23.31
C SER A 80 21.98 -5.18 22.60
N PHE A 81 21.00 -4.61 23.30
CA PHE A 81 20.23 -3.47 22.79
C PHE A 81 21.09 -2.23 22.57
N LYS A 82 22.19 -2.08 23.32
CA LYS A 82 23.13 -0.98 23.12
C LYS A 82 23.88 -1.12 21.78
N ASP A 83 24.32 -2.34 21.46
CA ASP A 83 24.97 -2.63 20.17
C ASP A 83 23.98 -2.41 19.01
N ALA A 84 22.73 -2.84 19.19
CA ALA A 84 21.65 -2.57 18.23
C ALA A 84 21.42 -1.07 18.05
N TYR A 85 21.27 -0.31 19.13
CA TYR A 85 21.08 1.13 19.04
C TYR A 85 22.24 1.81 18.29
N GLN A 86 23.47 1.41 18.59
CA GLN A 86 24.66 1.93 17.90
C GLN A 86 24.62 1.61 16.40
N ALA A 87 24.33 0.36 16.01
CA ALA A 87 24.26 -0.04 14.60
C ALA A 87 23.16 0.72 13.84
N TRP A 88 21.98 0.88 14.44
CA TRP A 88 20.88 1.64 13.87
C TRP A 88 21.20 3.13 13.75
N PHE A 89 21.76 3.73 14.80
CA PHE A 89 22.16 5.14 14.79
C PHE A 89 23.28 5.41 13.78
N GLN A 90 24.24 4.50 13.61
CA GLN A 90 25.27 4.62 12.56
C GLN A 90 24.68 4.54 11.15
N SER A 91 23.68 3.68 10.94
CA SER A 91 23.09 3.44 9.62
C SER A 91 22.03 4.48 9.21
N PHE A 92 21.27 5.02 10.18
CA PHE A 92 20.11 5.88 9.95
C PHE A 92 20.12 7.20 10.75
N GLY A 93 21.08 7.44 11.63
CA GLY A 93 21.11 8.61 12.51
C GLY A 93 21.27 9.96 11.81
N MET A 94 21.57 9.95 10.50
CA MET A 94 21.53 11.13 9.63
C MET A 94 20.10 11.59 9.28
N TYR A 95 19.10 10.72 9.48
CA TYR A 95 17.69 11.00 9.27
C TYR A 95 16.99 11.32 10.60
N PRO A 96 15.86 12.05 10.58
CA PRO A 96 15.00 12.18 11.75
C PRO A 96 14.53 10.80 12.24
N LEU A 97 14.93 10.41 13.45
CA LEU A 97 14.65 9.06 13.98
C LEU A 97 13.16 8.68 13.96
N PRO A 98 12.22 9.60 14.26
CA PRO A 98 10.81 9.21 14.21
C PRO A 98 10.31 8.93 12.77
N LEU A 99 10.92 9.55 11.74
CA LEU A 99 10.65 9.19 10.35
C LEU A 99 11.23 7.81 10.01
N VAL A 100 12.45 7.49 10.50
CA VAL A 100 13.04 6.15 10.36
C VAL A 100 12.13 5.09 10.99
N LYS A 101 11.67 5.32 12.22
CA LYS A 101 10.73 4.46 12.93
C LYS A 101 9.45 4.24 12.13
N ARG A 102 8.87 5.31 11.61
CA ARG A 102 7.63 5.27 10.83
C ARG A 102 7.78 4.41 9.56
N VAL A 103 8.83 4.66 8.77
CA VAL A 103 9.08 3.90 7.53
C VAL A 103 9.38 2.43 7.83
N LYS A 104 10.13 2.15 8.90
CA LYS A 104 10.36 0.78 9.36
C LYS A 104 9.05 0.08 9.73
N ILE A 105 8.20 0.72 10.55
CA ILE A 105 6.89 0.17 10.94
C ILE A 105 6.07 -0.16 9.68
N PHE A 106 5.99 0.76 8.73
CA PHE A 106 5.30 0.53 7.46
C PHE A 106 5.84 -0.73 6.76
N TRP A 107 7.15 -0.83 6.52
CA TRP A 107 7.72 -1.98 5.82
C TRP A 107 7.60 -3.29 6.59
N SER A 108 7.79 -3.27 7.92
CA SER A 108 7.58 -4.45 8.77
C SER A 108 6.13 -4.94 8.67
N SER A 109 5.16 -4.04 8.80
CA SER A 109 3.73 -4.38 8.69
C SER A 109 3.34 -4.83 7.29
N PHE A 110 3.88 -4.21 6.24
CA PHE A 110 3.58 -4.61 4.87
C PHE A 110 4.19 -5.96 4.52
N ARG A 111 5.44 -6.22 4.91
CA ARG A 111 6.09 -7.54 4.73
C ARG A 111 5.34 -8.63 5.49
N ALA A 112 4.89 -8.36 6.72
CA ALA A 112 4.07 -9.29 7.49
C ALA A 112 2.75 -9.62 6.77
N TRP A 113 2.04 -8.59 6.29
CA TRP A 113 0.79 -8.78 5.53
C TRP A 113 1.03 -9.58 4.24
N LEU A 114 2.07 -9.25 3.47
CA LEU A 114 2.42 -9.99 2.25
C LEU A 114 2.80 -11.45 2.57
N CYS A 115 3.51 -11.71 3.66
CA CYS A 115 3.86 -13.07 4.08
C CYS A 115 2.61 -13.94 4.30
N GLU A 116 1.60 -13.38 4.95
CA GLU A 116 0.35 -14.08 5.26
C GLU A 116 -0.57 -14.23 4.05
N TYR A 117 -0.76 -13.16 3.27
CA TYR A 117 -1.80 -13.11 2.24
C TYR A 117 -1.29 -13.18 0.80
N PHE A 118 -0.07 -12.72 0.51
CA PHE A 118 0.48 -12.62 -0.85
C PHE A 118 2.00 -12.92 -0.93
N PRO A 119 2.43 -14.15 -0.60
CA PRO A 119 3.84 -14.51 -0.51
C PRO A 119 4.60 -14.39 -1.84
N GLU A 120 3.91 -14.51 -2.98
CA GLU A 120 4.49 -14.28 -4.31
C GLU A 120 4.93 -12.82 -4.48
N GLY A 121 4.11 -11.87 -4.01
CA GLY A 121 4.47 -10.46 -3.96
C GLY A 121 5.63 -10.19 -3.01
N LEU A 122 5.62 -10.80 -1.82
CA LEU A 122 6.72 -10.67 -0.85
C LEU A 122 8.07 -11.05 -1.48
N ARG A 123 8.12 -12.18 -2.19
CA ARG A 123 9.34 -12.68 -2.83
C ARG A 123 9.97 -11.68 -3.80
N THR A 124 9.16 -10.84 -4.43
CA THR A 124 9.65 -9.85 -5.40
C THR A 124 10.29 -8.63 -4.75
N LEU A 125 10.07 -8.38 -3.45
CA LEU A 125 10.63 -7.20 -2.80
C LEU A 125 12.16 -7.27 -2.76
N GLY A 126 12.81 -6.22 -3.25
CA GLY A 126 14.26 -6.06 -3.15
C GLY A 126 14.72 -5.73 -1.73
N GLU A 127 15.97 -6.06 -1.44
CA GLU A 127 16.67 -5.55 -0.27
C GLU A 127 16.79 -4.03 -0.33
N GLY A 128 16.98 -3.38 0.82
CA GLY A 128 17.20 -1.94 0.88
C GLY A 128 18.52 -1.53 0.23
N VAL A 129 18.59 -0.30 -0.29
CA VAL A 129 19.83 0.27 -0.84
C VAL A 129 20.65 1.01 0.23
N SER A 130 21.93 1.24 -0.04
CA SER A 130 22.80 2.07 0.83
C SER A 130 22.67 3.57 0.51
N GLU A 131 23.15 4.44 1.41
CA GLU A 131 23.28 5.89 1.10
C GLU A 131 24.13 6.15 -0.15
N ALA A 132 25.19 5.34 -0.35
CA ALA A 132 26.08 5.51 -1.48
C ALA A 132 25.33 5.21 -2.80
N ASP A 133 24.52 4.15 -2.82
CA ASP A 133 23.69 3.80 -3.98
C ASP A 133 22.64 4.88 -4.26
N ILE A 134 22.02 5.44 -3.21
CA ILE A 134 21.09 6.57 -3.35
C ILE A 134 21.80 7.78 -3.95
N THR A 135 22.98 8.12 -3.45
CA THR A 135 23.78 9.26 -3.95
C THR A 135 24.13 9.07 -5.43
N VAL A 136 24.54 7.86 -5.83
CA VAL A 136 24.83 7.53 -7.23
C VAL A 136 23.57 7.62 -8.08
N ALA A 137 22.43 7.14 -7.59
CA ALA A 137 21.17 7.25 -8.29
C ALA A 137 20.75 8.72 -8.47
N GLU A 138 20.79 9.55 -7.42
CA GLU A 138 20.50 10.98 -7.48
C GLU A 138 21.39 11.71 -8.49
N PHE A 139 22.69 11.38 -8.50
CA PHE A 139 23.63 11.91 -9.49
C PHE A 139 23.25 11.52 -10.92
N ASN A 140 22.92 10.25 -11.16
CA ASN A 140 22.51 9.75 -12.48
C ASN A 140 21.16 10.32 -12.95
N LEU A 141 20.24 10.55 -12.00
CA LEU A 141 18.93 11.14 -12.26
C LEU A 141 19.01 12.67 -12.43
N GLY A 142 20.06 13.31 -11.91
CA GLY A 142 20.16 14.77 -11.84
C GLY A 142 19.13 15.41 -10.90
N LEU A 143 18.60 14.64 -9.93
CA LEU A 143 17.53 15.05 -9.02
C LEU A 143 17.86 14.59 -7.59
N VAL A 144 17.40 15.36 -6.61
CA VAL A 144 17.47 14.99 -5.19
C VAL A 144 16.12 14.41 -4.76
N LEU A 145 16.12 13.18 -4.25
CA LEU A 145 14.92 12.52 -3.76
C LEU A 145 14.43 13.15 -2.44
N PRO A 146 13.11 13.25 -2.23
CA PRO A 146 12.56 13.60 -0.92
C PRO A 146 13.06 12.65 0.18
N MET A 147 13.29 13.20 1.37
CA MET A 147 13.82 12.43 2.51
C MET A 147 12.98 11.17 2.86
N PRO A 148 11.63 11.21 2.90
CA PRO A 148 10.84 10.00 3.15
C PRO A 148 11.02 8.95 2.04
N THR A 149 11.11 9.38 0.78
CA THR A 149 11.41 8.51 -0.37
C THR A 149 12.80 7.86 -0.27
N LYS A 150 13.84 8.60 0.12
CA LYS A 150 15.17 8.00 0.38
C LYS A 150 15.08 6.87 1.40
N LEU A 151 14.39 7.12 2.52
CA LEU A 151 14.18 6.12 3.56
C LEU A 151 13.37 4.92 3.07
N LEU A 152 12.32 5.12 2.26
CA LEU A 152 11.57 4.01 1.65
C LEU A 152 12.52 3.06 0.90
N TYR A 153 13.42 3.60 0.06
CA TYR A 153 14.40 2.82 -0.69
C TYR A 153 15.49 2.21 0.20
N ARG A 154 15.92 2.88 1.28
CA ARG A 154 16.84 2.34 2.28
C ARG A 154 16.32 1.05 2.95
N PHE A 155 14.99 0.88 3.04
CA PHE A 155 14.36 -0.32 3.61
C PHE A 155 13.91 -1.35 2.56
N CYS A 156 13.62 -0.91 1.32
CA CYS A 156 13.25 -1.82 0.23
C CYS A 156 13.47 -1.17 -1.14
N ASN A 157 14.26 -1.81 -2.00
CA ASN A 157 14.53 -1.35 -3.35
C ASN A 157 13.45 -1.75 -4.37
N GLY A 158 12.17 -1.48 -4.08
CA GLY A 158 11.05 -1.81 -4.95
C GLY A 158 10.91 -3.32 -5.23
N GLN A 159 10.37 -3.68 -6.40
CA GLN A 159 10.20 -5.08 -6.82
C GLN A 159 11.23 -5.48 -7.88
N LEU A 160 12.04 -6.50 -7.57
CA LEU A 160 12.95 -7.17 -8.49
C LEU A 160 12.18 -8.06 -9.46
N HIS A 161 12.69 -8.19 -10.67
CA HIS A 161 12.11 -9.09 -11.67
C HIS A 161 12.42 -10.55 -11.29
N ILE A 162 11.39 -11.37 -11.08
CA ILE A 162 11.54 -12.80 -10.76
C ILE A 162 11.02 -13.63 -11.92
N GLY A 163 11.93 -14.18 -12.72
CA GLY A 163 11.61 -15.18 -13.74
C GLY A 163 12.06 -14.83 -15.17
N ARG A 164 11.95 -15.81 -16.08
CA ARG A 164 12.01 -15.59 -17.53
C ARG A 164 10.59 -15.41 -18.04
N GLY A 165 10.25 -14.19 -18.46
CA GLY A 165 8.97 -13.87 -19.10
C GLY A 165 8.30 -12.65 -18.46
N GLU A 166 7.92 -11.68 -19.28
CA GLU A 166 7.28 -10.42 -18.88
C GLU A 166 5.81 -10.60 -18.42
N GLU A 167 5.27 -11.81 -18.48
CA GLU A 167 3.82 -12.08 -18.44
C GLU A 167 3.22 -12.20 -17.03
N VAL A 168 4.00 -12.33 -15.95
CA VAL A 168 3.47 -12.46 -14.58
C VAL A 168 4.09 -11.44 -13.63
N SER A 169 3.46 -10.27 -13.49
CA SER A 169 3.80 -9.28 -12.47
C SER A 169 2.97 -9.50 -11.20
N TYR A 170 3.65 -9.64 -10.06
CA TYR A 170 3.04 -9.68 -8.72
C TYR A 170 3.02 -8.28 -8.09
N GLY A 171 2.59 -7.28 -8.85
CA GLY A 171 2.61 -5.87 -8.45
C GLY A 171 1.96 -5.62 -7.08
N VAL A 172 2.76 -5.17 -6.11
CA VAL A 172 2.31 -5.04 -4.71
C VAL A 172 1.50 -3.76 -4.46
N MET A 173 1.50 -2.81 -5.40
CA MET A 173 0.57 -1.67 -5.38
C MET A 173 -0.84 -2.07 -5.87
N GLY A 174 -1.00 -3.32 -6.32
CA GLY A 174 -2.26 -3.85 -6.80
C GLY A 174 -2.62 -3.38 -8.21
N GLY A 175 -3.84 -3.70 -8.60
CA GLY A 175 -4.36 -3.41 -9.92
C GLY A 175 -5.81 -3.86 -10.07
N TYR A 176 -6.27 -3.86 -11.31
CA TYR A 176 -7.58 -4.40 -11.66
C TYR A 176 -7.53 -5.05 -13.04
N ASP A 177 -8.41 -6.02 -13.20
CA ASP A 177 -8.71 -6.66 -14.49
C ASP A 177 -9.85 -5.91 -15.20
N TYR A 178 -9.71 -5.76 -16.51
CA TYR A 178 -10.77 -5.32 -17.43
C TYR A 178 -10.72 -6.16 -18.71
N VAL A 179 -11.68 -7.08 -18.86
CA VAL A 179 -11.82 -7.98 -20.03
C VAL A 179 -10.53 -8.76 -20.36
N HIS A 180 -9.64 -8.20 -21.19
CA HIS A 180 -8.36 -8.79 -21.60
C HIS A 180 -7.13 -8.00 -21.13
N GLN A 181 -7.34 -6.89 -20.41
CA GLN A 181 -6.29 -6.03 -19.87
C GLN A 181 -6.18 -6.23 -18.36
N ARG A 182 -4.94 -6.17 -17.86
CA ARG A 182 -4.62 -6.28 -16.43
C ARG A 182 -3.63 -5.20 -16.06
N TYR A 183 -4.03 -4.31 -15.16
CA TYR A 183 -3.24 -3.18 -14.70
C TYR A 183 -2.55 -3.46 -13.37
N THR A 184 -1.75 -4.52 -13.27
CA THR A 184 -1.03 -4.84 -12.04
C THR A 184 0.23 -3.99 -11.89
N VAL A 185 0.27 -3.13 -10.88
CA VAL A 185 1.30 -2.10 -10.67
C VAL A 185 2.40 -2.57 -9.73
N ARG A 186 3.65 -2.53 -10.22
CA ARG A 186 4.83 -2.86 -9.44
C ARG A 186 5.58 -1.63 -8.96
N LEU A 187 6.17 -1.72 -7.77
CA LEU A 187 7.14 -0.74 -7.29
C LEU A 187 8.45 -0.89 -8.07
N LEU A 188 8.99 0.21 -8.59
CA LEU A 188 10.23 0.18 -9.36
C LEU A 188 11.46 0.28 -8.44
N PRO A 189 12.49 -0.56 -8.66
CA PRO A 189 13.79 -0.37 -8.03
C PRO A 189 14.44 0.94 -8.45
N LEU A 190 15.29 1.51 -7.59
CA LEU A 190 15.92 2.81 -7.77
C LEU A 190 16.66 2.93 -9.12
N ALA A 191 17.34 1.87 -9.54
CA ALA A 191 18.08 1.83 -10.81
C ALA A 191 17.20 1.88 -12.08
N HIS A 192 15.89 1.64 -11.97
CA HIS A 192 14.96 1.62 -13.10
C HIS A 192 14.13 2.90 -13.23
N HIS A 193 14.44 3.94 -12.47
CA HIS A 193 13.74 5.21 -12.59
C HIS A 193 14.16 5.89 -13.88
N ALA A 194 13.18 6.14 -14.74
CA ALA A 194 13.35 7.06 -15.86
C ALA A 194 13.08 8.49 -15.37
N VAL A 195 13.98 9.41 -15.71
CA VAL A 195 13.76 10.84 -15.57
C VAL A 195 13.20 11.35 -16.87
N GLN A 196 12.10 12.08 -16.80
CA GLN A 196 11.64 12.84 -17.96
C GLN A 196 12.57 14.06 -18.14
N LYS A 197 13.11 14.22 -19.35
CA LYS A 197 13.99 15.34 -19.72
C LYS A 197 13.39 16.68 -19.26
N ASN A 198 14.20 17.50 -18.59
CA ASN A 198 13.84 18.82 -18.08
C ASN A 198 12.65 18.82 -17.10
N SER A 199 12.51 17.77 -16.28
CA SER A 199 11.46 17.69 -15.27
C SER A 199 11.99 17.22 -13.91
N ASN A 200 11.22 17.44 -12.85
CA ASN A 200 11.52 16.95 -11.50
C ASN A 200 10.88 15.58 -11.20
N TYR A 201 10.37 14.89 -12.23
CA TYR A 201 9.63 13.65 -12.04
C TYR A 201 10.51 12.40 -12.15
N ILE A 202 10.26 11.45 -11.27
CA ILE A 202 10.73 10.07 -11.40
C ILE A 202 9.53 9.11 -11.44
N VAL A 203 9.64 8.02 -12.21
CA VAL A 203 8.62 6.96 -12.22
C VAL A 203 8.90 5.98 -11.08
N VAL A 204 8.08 5.99 -10.03
CA VAL A 204 8.27 5.13 -8.83
C VAL A 204 7.53 3.80 -8.93
N ALA A 205 6.53 3.71 -9.80
CA ALA A 205 5.79 2.47 -10.02
C ALA A 205 5.12 2.44 -11.40
N THR A 206 4.88 1.23 -11.92
CA THR A 206 4.30 1.05 -13.26
C THR A 206 3.61 -0.31 -13.41
N SER A 207 2.61 -0.40 -14.29
CA SER A 207 2.02 -1.67 -14.70
C SER A 207 2.91 -2.43 -15.69
N CYS A 208 2.58 -3.72 -15.92
CA CYS A 208 3.06 -4.42 -17.10
C CYS A 208 2.79 -3.57 -18.35
N PHE A 209 3.80 -3.39 -19.21
CA PHE A 209 3.74 -2.59 -20.44
C PHE A 209 3.62 -1.06 -20.28
N GLY A 210 3.63 -0.53 -19.05
CA GLY A 210 3.73 0.92 -18.83
C GLY A 210 2.45 1.71 -19.10
N GLU A 211 1.31 1.05 -19.20
CA GLU A 211 0.00 1.71 -19.41
C GLU A 211 -0.42 2.55 -18.20
N LYS A 212 -0.13 2.08 -16.98
CA LYS A 212 -0.40 2.81 -15.74
C LYS A 212 0.90 3.13 -15.03
N ILE A 213 1.18 4.41 -14.78
CA ILE A 213 2.43 4.88 -14.19
C ILE A 213 2.18 5.80 -13.00
N PHE A 214 3.08 5.74 -12.01
CA PHE A 214 3.10 6.64 -10.88
C PHE A 214 4.37 7.47 -10.88
N LEU A 215 4.20 8.78 -10.70
CA LEU A 215 5.23 9.80 -10.85
C LEU A 215 5.39 10.55 -9.54
N LEU A 216 6.60 10.56 -8.99
CA LEU A 216 6.94 11.41 -7.85
C LEU A 216 7.60 12.68 -8.37
N ASP A 217 7.05 13.84 -8.04
CA ASP A 217 7.74 15.11 -8.17
C ASP A 217 8.74 15.26 -7.02
N CYS A 218 10.02 15.14 -7.31
CA CYS A 218 11.09 15.22 -6.33
C CYS A 218 11.23 16.61 -5.70
N ALA A 219 10.78 17.68 -6.37
CA ALA A 219 10.86 19.03 -5.84
C ALA A 219 9.71 19.34 -4.87
N SER A 220 8.49 18.91 -5.18
CA SER A 220 7.31 19.17 -4.34
C SER A 220 6.92 18.02 -3.41
N GLY A 221 7.47 16.81 -3.63
CA GLY A 221 7.14 15.60 -2.88
C GLY A 221 5.76 15.05 -3.21
N ARG A 222 5.12 15.53 -4.29
CA ARG A 222 3.76 15.12 -4.67
C ARG A 222 3.81 13.88 -5.53
N LEU A 223 2.89 12.95 -5.26
CA LEU A 223 2.70 11.75 -6.06
C LEU A 223 1.54 11.96 -7.04
N TYR A 224 1.76 11.56 -8.29
CA TYR A 224 0.80 11.62 -9.38
C TYR A 224 0.67 10.27 -10.08
N VAL A 225 -0.42 10.11 -10.81
CA VAL A 225 -0.64 9.02 -11.76
C VAL A 225 -0.82 9.60 -13.15
N GLY A 226 -0.20 8.97 -14.15
CA GLY A 226 -0.37 9.34 -15.54
C GLY A 226 -1.79 9.04 -16.02
N THR A 227 -2.36 9.95 -16.81
CA THR A 227 -3.69 9.79 -17.39
C THR A 227 -3.60 9.30 -18.85
N LYS A 228 -4.72 9.24 -19.56
CA LYS A 228 -4.77 8.81 -20.96
C LYS A 228 -3.80 9.58 -21.86
N TYR A 229 -3.68 10.88 -21.67
CA TYR A 229 -2.84 11.76 -22.49
C TYR A 229 -1.49 12.08 -21.82
N TRP A 230 -1.02 11.23 -20.91
CA TRP A 230 0.30 11.40 -20.30
C TRP A 230 1.43 11.41 -21.35
N ASN A 231 1.36 10.55 -22.37
CA ASN A 231 2.45 10.42 -23.34
C ASN A 231 2.54 11.62 -24.28
N GLU A 232 1.39 12.18 -24.65
CA GLU A 232 1.24 13.29 -25.60
C GLU A 232 1.28 14.66 -24.90
N GLU A 233 0.54 14.82 -23.81
CA GLU A 233 0.27 16.13 -23.17
C GLU A 233 0.82 16.23 -21.75
N ARG A 234 1.41 15.15 -21.20
CA ARG A 234 1.88 15.08 -19.80
C ARG A 234 0.77 15.33 -18.79
N GLU A 235 -0.46 14.98 -19.16
CA GLU A 235 -1.60 15.06 -18.26
C GLU A 235 -1.44 14.07 -17.09
N ILE A 236 -1.68 14.56 -15.88
CA ILE A 236 -1.47 13.85 -14.63
C ILE A 236 -2.61 14.14 -13.65
N MET A 237 -2.85 13.18 -12.76
CA MET A 237 -3.81 13.29 -11.66
C MET A 237 -3.08 13.09 -10.33
N ALA A 238 -3.47 13.84 -9.29
CA ALA A 238 -2.87 13.68 -7.96
C ALA A 238 -3.25 12.33 -7.34
N CYS A 239 -2.33 11.69 -6.63
CA CYS A 239 -2.63 10.46 -5.88
C CYS A 239 -3.05 10.74 -4.43
N VAL A 240 -2.71 11.91 -3.90
CA VAL A 240 -2.93 12.28 -2.50
C VAL A 240 -3.36 13.75 -2.37
N PRO A 241 -4.08 14.13 -1.30
CA PRO A 241 -4.44 15.53 -1.06
C PRO A 241 -3.20 16.41 -0.91
N LYS A 242 -3.19 17.57 -1.58
CA LYS A 242 -2.05 18.52 -1.51
C LYS A 242 -1.76 18.97 -0.08
N ALA A 243 -2.79 19.19 0.73
CA ALA A 243 -2.66 19.67 2.11
C ALA A 243 -1.94 18.68 3.05
N SER A 244 -1.80 17.42 2.64
CA SER A 244 -1.15 16.37 3.42
C SER A 244 0.37 16.30 3.21
N ILE A 245 0.93 17.01 2.24
CA ILE A 245 2.35 16.96 1.86
C ILE A 245 3.16 18.03 2.58
N ARG A 246 4.30 17.64 3.17
CA ARG A 246 5.18 18.50 3.98
C ARG A 246 6.63 18.04 3.82
N LEU A 247 7.49 18.82 3.18
CA LEU A 247 8.88 18.42 2.96
C LEU A 247 9.87 18.99 3.99
N SER A 248 9.56 20.13 4.60
CA SER A 248 10.39 20.75 5.64
C SER A 248 10.18 20.09 7.01
N VAL A 249 11.26 20.07 7.80
CA VAL A 249 11.18 19.90 9.26
C VAL A 249 11.03 21.31 9.82
N ASP A 250 9.81 21.73 10.09
CA ASP A 250 9.56 23.02 10.77
C ASP A 250 9.16 22.74 12.23
N ASP A 251 9.74 23.52 13.15
CA ASP A 251 9.59 23.36 14.61
C ASP A 251 8.12 23.40 15.09
N ASP A 252 7.20 23.92 14.28
CA ASP A 252 5.80 24.17 14.63
C ASP A 252 4.81 23.13 14.04
N HIS A 253 5.21 22.30 13.04
CA HIS A 253 4.24 21.63 12.16
C HIS A 253 4.48 20.13 11.81
N GLY A 254 5.44 19.44 12.45
CA GLY A 254 5.50 17.96 12.48
C GLY A 254 6.54 17.28 11.57
N MET A 255 6.42 15.95 11.39
CA MET A 255 7.37 15.10 10.65
C MET A 255 7.29 15.30 9.12
N PRO A 256 8.41 15.19 8.37
CA PRO A 256 8.38 15.19 6.90
C PRO A 256 7.49 14.09 6.32
N GLN A 257 6.81 14.45 5.24
CA GLN A 257 5.80 13.67 4.55
C GLN A 257 5.79 13.99 3.06
N ASP A 258 6.18 13.02 2.24
CA ASP A 258 5.89 13.03 0.81
C ASP A 258 4.63 12.20 0.49
N GLY A 259 4.16 12.33 -0.74
CA GLY A 259 2.98 11.66 -1.23
C GLY A 259 3.18 10.17 -1.46
N PHE A 260 4.44 9.74 -1.65
CA PHE A 260 4.73 8.34 -1.90
C PHE A 260 4.56 7.51 -0.62
N LEU A 261 5.14 7.97 0.50
CA LEU A 261 4.95 7.33 1.80
C LEU A 261 3.47 7.36 2.23
N LEU A 262 2.77 8.50 2.05
CA LEU A 262 1.33 8.59 2.37
C LEU A 262 0.51 7.56 1.61
N TRP A 263 0.74 7.47 0.30
CA TRP A 263 0.00 6.57 -0.56
C TRP A 263 0.20 5.11 -0.15
N LEU A 264 1.45 4.74 0.13
CA LEU A 264 1.80 3.38 0.55
C LEU A 264 1.19 3.01 1.91
N GLU A 265 1.20 3.92 2.88
CA GLU A 265 0.58 3.69 4.19
C GLU A 265 -0.95 3.54 4.08
N GLU A 266 -1.60 4.38 3.27
CA GLU A 266 -3.04 4.25 3.02
C GLU A 266 -3.37 2.95 2.29
N HIS A 267 -2.56 2.55 1.30
CA HIS A 267 -2.70 1.26 0.61
C HIS A 267 -2.60 0.09 1.59
N LEU A 268 -1.60 0.08 2.46
CA LEU A 268 -1.46 -0.93 3.51
C LEU A 268 -2.66 -0.93 4.47
N ARG A 269 -3.13 0.24 4.89
CA ARG A 269 -4.31 0.36 5.76
C ARG A 269 -5.53 -0.28 5.11
N ARG A 270 -5.78 -0.01 3.82
CA ARG A 270 -6.89 -0.62 3.08
C ARG A 270 -6.78 -2.14 2.94
N LEU A 271 -5.55 -2.67 2.84
CA LEU A 271 -5.28 -4.11 2.85
C LEU A 271 -5.56 -4.73 4.23
N GLN A 272 -5.12 -4.08 5.31
CA GLN A 272 -5.32 -4.53 6.69
C GLN A 272 -6.79 -4.46 7.12
N ASP A 273 -7.49 -3.39 6.77
CA ASP A 273 -8.94 -3.24 6.99
C ASP A 273 -9.76 -4.20 6.10
N GLY A 274 -9.11 -4.81 5.10
CA GLY A 274 -9.72 -5.74 4.16
C GLY A 274 -10.69 -5.08 3.18
N LEU A 275 -10.53 -3.78 2.93
CA LEU A 275 -11.27 -3.05 1.91
C LEU A 275 -10.93 -3.56 0.51
N ILE A 276 -9.64 -3.86 0.29
CA ILE A 276 -9.09 -4.51 -0.91
C ILE A 276 -8.37 -5.80 -0.50
N LYS A 277 -8.30 -6.77 -1.41
CA LYS A 277 -7.79 -8.12 -1.09
C LYS A 277 -7.05 -8.76 -2.26
N VAL A 278 -6.29 -9.80 -1.95
CA VAL A 278 -5.75 -10.70 -2.97
C VAL A 278 -6.91 -11.46 -3.61
N GLN A 279 -6.92 -11.49 -4.94
CA GLN A 279 -7.89 -12.20 -5.75
C GLN A 279 -7.19 -13.20 -6.67
N SER A 280 -7.78 -14.37 -6.82
CA SER A 280 -7.38 -15.37 -7.82
C SER A 280 -8.23 -15.20 -9.08
N CYS A 281 -7.59 -14.97 -10.23
CA CYS A 281 -8.29 -14.92 -11.52
C CYS A 281 -8.02 -16.21 -12.31
N LYS A 282 -9.04 -16.76 -12.97
CA LYS A 282 -8.92 -18.02 -13.77
C LYS A 282 -8.52 -17.77 -15.24
N PHE A 283 -8.06 -16.57 -15.61
CA PHE A 283 -7.78 -16.21 -17.01
C PHE A 283 -6.48 -15.39 -17.17
N PRO A 284 -5.61 -15.68 -18.16
CA PRO A 284 -5.34 -16.96 -18.83
C PRO A 284 -4.39 -17.88 -18.02
N MET A 285 -3.95 -17.44 -16.83
CA MET A 285 -3.22 -18.26 -15.85
C MET A 285 -3.77 -17.95 -14.45
N LEU A 286 -3.78 -18.94 -13.55
CA LEU A 286 -4.09 -18.77 -12.13
C LEU A 286 -3.03 -17.88 -11.47
N ALA A 287 -3.14 -16.58 -11.67
CA ALA A 287 -2.29 -15.58 -11.04
C ALA A 287 -3.09 -14.86 -9.95
N ARG A 288 -2.57 -14.91 -8.73
CA ARG A 288 -3.05 -14.08 -7.62
C ARG A 288 -2.53 -12.66 -7.80
N HIS A 289 -3.37 -11.68 -7.52
CA HIS A 289 -2.97 -10.27 -7.49
C HIS A 289 -3.76 -9.51 -6.43
N ILE A 290 -3.24 -8.38 -5.97
CA ILE A 290 -4.00 -7.45 -5.12
C ILE A 290 -5.01 -6.73 -6.02
N SER A 291 -6.30 -7.03 -5.82
CA SER A 291 -7.41 -6.45 -6.57
C SER A 291 -7.88 -5.17 -5.89
N LEU A 292 -7.84 -4.05 -6.62
CA LEU A 292 -8.27 -2.75 -6.13
C LEU A 292 -9.80 -2.58 -6.12
N TYR A 293 -10.55 -3.55 -6.64
CA TYR A 293 -12.02 -3.56 -6.51
C TYR A 293 -12.42 -3.71 -5.04
N PRO A 294 -13.08 -2.71 -4.44
CA PRO A 294 -13.48 -2.77 -3.04
C PRO A 294 -14.37 -3.97 -2.74
N VAL A 295 -14.25 -4.56 -1.56
CA VAL A 295 -15.05 -5.73 -1.13
C VAL A 295 -15.99 -5.44 0.06
N GLN A 296 -15.99 -4.21 0.57
CA GLN A 296 -16.78 -3.77 1.71
C GLN A 296 -17.65 -2.55 1.38
N LEU A 297 -18.74 -2.37 2.14
CA LEU A 297 -19.57 -1.17 2.09
C LEU A 297 -18.78 0.08 2.54
N PRO A 298 -19.14 1.29 2.08
CA PRO A 298 -20.19 1.60 1.10
C PRO A 298 -19.76 1.39 -0.37
N TYR A 299 -18.51 1.00 -0.62
CA TYR A 299 -17.93 0.93 -1.96
C TYR A 299 -18.23 -0.36 -2.74
N CYS A 300 -18.71 -1.39 -2.04
CA CYS A 300 -19.15 -2.65 -2.61
C CYS A 300 -20.61 -2.91 -2.23
N SER A 301 -21.49 -3.00 -3.22
CA SER A 301 -22.86 -3.45 -3.01
C SER A 301 -22.91 -4.96 -2.87
N SER A 302 -23.96 -5.47 -2.20
CA SER A 302 -24.23 -6.90 -2.12
C SER A 302 -25.73 -7.17 -2.19
N ALA A 303 -26.12 -8.09 -3.07
CA ALA A 303 -27.45 -8.68 -3.13
C ALA A 303 -27.36 -10.20 -2.94
N ARG A 304 -28.46 -10.82 -2.49
CA ARG A 304 -28.59 -12.27 -2.40
C ARG A 304 -29.91 -12.70 -3.01
N LEU A 305 -29.86 -13.73 -3.85
CA LEU A 305 -31.05 -14.34 -4.42
C LEU A 305 -30.87 -15.85 -4.54
N HIS A 306 -31.85 -16.61 -4.05
CA HIS A 306 -31.87 -18.08 -4.11
C HIS A 306 -30.57 -18.74 -3.59
N GLY A 307 -29.84 -18.10 -2.68
CA GLY A 307 -28.54 -18.60 -2.17
C GLY A 307 -27.30 -18.13 -2.94
N ILE A 308 -27.49 -17.48 -4.09
CA ILE A 308 -26.43 -16.85 -4.88
C ILE A 308 -26.15 -15.47 -4.29
N LYS A 309 -24.87 -15.17 -4.02
CA LYS A 309 -24.43 -13.85 -3.58
C LYS A 309 -23.87 -13.08 -4.78
N VAL A 310 -24.39 -11.89 -5.02
CA VAL A 310 -23.91 -10.96 -6.03
C VAL A 310 -23.26 -9.78 -5.32
N ARG A 311 -21.98 -9.52 -5.58
CA ARG A 311 -21.24 -8.36 -5.06
C ARG A 311 -20.72 -7.52 -6.20
N ALA A 312 -20.91 -6.21 -6.16
CA ALA A 312 -20.45 -5.33 -7.22
C ALA A 312 -19.74 -4.09 -6.69
N SER A 313 -18.69 -3.65 -7.37
CA SER A 313 -17.94 -2.44 -7.04
C SER A 313 -17.23 -1.90 -8.28
N ALA A 314 -16.85 -0.63 -8.22
CA ALA A 314 -16.10 0.03 -9.27
C ALA A 314 -14.74 0.55 -8.79
N VAL A 315 -13.87 0.82 -9.76
CA VAL A 315 -12.61 1.55 -9.64
C VAL A 315 -12.56 2.62 -10.72
N PHE A 316 -11.97 3.77 -10.40
CA PHE A 316 -11.66 4.80 -11.38
C PHE A 316 -10.35 4.47 -12.11
N ALA A 317 -10.34 4.59 -13.44
CA ALA A 317 -9.19 4.27 -14.28
C ALA A 317 -8.56 5.56 -14.86
N PRO A 318 -7.64 6.22 -14.14
CA PRO A 318 -7.03 7.48 -14.56
C PRO A 318 -6.30 7.35 -15.90
N GLU A 319 -5.61 6.25 -16.14
CA GLU A 319 -4.86 5.97 -17.38
C GLU A 319 -5.76 5.87 -18.62
N ASN A 320 -7.06 5.72 -18.45
CA ASN A 320 -8.04 5.73 -19.53
C ASN A 320 -9.00 6.93 -19.43
N SER A 321 -8.68 7.89 -18.56
CA SER A 321 -9.43 9.12 -18.37
C SER A 321 -8.68 10.33 -18.93
N ALA A 322 -9.43 11.32 -19.40
CA ALA A 322 -8.93 12.58 -19.94
C ALA A 322 -9.60 13.77 -19.24
N PHE A 323 -8.82 14.75 -18.79
CA PHE A 323 -9.27 15.87 -17.97
C PHE A 323 -9.19 17.22 -18.72
N ALA A 324 -8.26 17.37 -19.66
CA ALA A 324 -7.93 18.62 -20.36
C ALA A 324 -8.63 18.82 -21.72
N ASP A 325 -9.40 17.84 -22.19
CA ASP A 325 -10.05 17.86 -23.51
C ASP A 325 -11.43 18.57 -23.50
N TYR A 326 -11.90 19.07 -24.65
CA TYR A 326 -13.25 19.63 -24.85
C TYR A 326 -14.37 18.59 -24.60
N ARG A 327 -13.99 17.33 -24.43
CA ARG A 327 -14.83 16.23 -23.96
C ARG A 327 -14.07 15.45 -22.88
N CYS A 328 -14.03 15.98 -21.65
CA CYS A 328 -13.57 15.25 -20.48
C CYS A 328 -14.16 13.83 -20.51
N ARG A 329 -13.32 12.82 -20.28
CA ARG A 329 -13.73 11.42 -20.38
C ARG A 329 -13.28 10.70 -19.13
N TYR A 330 -14.22 10.27 -18.30
CA TYR A 330 -13.96 9.60 -17.03
C TYR A 330 -14.27 8.12 -17.17
N SER A 331 -13.24 7.29 -17.07
CA SER A 331 -13.37 5.84 -17.23
C SER A 331 -13.48 5.16 -15.88
N TYR A 332 -14.51 4.35 -15.73
CA TYR A 332 -14.72 3.49 -14.57
C TYR A 332 -14.75 2.04 -15.01
N TYR A 333 -14.04 1.19 -14.29
CA TYR A 333 -14.16 -0.25 -14.44
C TYR A 333 -14.92 -0.81 -13.25
N PHE A 334 -15.78 -1.78 -13.51
CA PHE A 334 -16.54 -2.43 -12.47
C PHE A 334 -16.45 -3.94 -12.57
N SER A 335 -16.50 -4.57 -11.40
CA SER A 335 -16.47 -6.02 -11.24
C SER A 335 -17.72 -6.47 -10.51
N ILE A 336 -18.45 -7.40 -11.13
CA ILE A 336 -19.58 -8.10 -10.54
C ILE A 336 -19.12 -9.52 -10.22
N ARG A 337 -19.25 -9.88 -8.95
CA ARG A 337 -18.70 -11.08 -8.34
C ARG A 337 -19.85 -11.94 -7.88
N LEU A 338 -20.05 -13.06 -8.56
CA LEU A 338 -21.04 -14.05 -8.20
C LEU A 338 -20.37 -15.15 -7.39
N SER A 339 -20.97 -15.53 -6.27
CA SER A 339 -20.57 -16.74 -5.54
C SER A 339 -21.77 -17.61 -5.21
N LEU A 340 -21.55 -18.92 -5.33
CA LEU A 340 -22.53 -19.97 -5.01
C LEU A 340 -21.91 -20.89 -3.96
N PRO A 341 -22.21 -20.70 -2.66
CA PRO A 341 -21.59 -21.49 -1.61
C PRO A 341 -21.95 -22.98 -1.65
N GLU A 342 -23.22 -23.30 -1.89
CA GLU A 342 -23.74 -24.67 -1.79
C GLU A 342 -24.64 -25.05 -2.99
N ALA A 343 -25.87 -24.55 -2.98
CA ALA A 343 -26.84 -24.82 -4.02
C ALA A 343 -27.84 -23.67 -4.05
N PHE A 344 -28.60 -23.62 -5.14
CA PHE A 344 -29.70 -22.68 -5.30
C PHE A 344 -30.96 -23.41 -5.72
N VAL A 345 -32.10 -22.81 -5.43
CA VAL A 345 -33.42 -23.37 -5.74
C VAL A 345 -34.12 -22.49 -6.76
N VAL A 346 -34.51 -23.09 -7.88
CA VAL A 346 -35.36 -22.47 -8.92
C VAL A 346 -36.47 -23.46 -9.24
N ASP A 347 -37.70 -22.98 -9.31
CA ASP A 347 -38.90 -23.79 -9.59
C ASP A 347 -39.02 -25.05 -8.68
N GLY A 348 -38.63 -24.91 -7.41
CA GLY A 348 -38.68 -25.99 -6.42
C GLY A 348 -37.63 -27.10 -6.61
N LYS A 349 -36.68 -26.93 -7.53
CA LYS A 349 -35.59 -27.88 -7.80
C LYS A 349 -34.25 -27.32 -7.35
N TRP A 350 -33.40 -28.21 -6.83
CA TRP A 350 -32.06 -27.87 -6.38
C TRP A 350 -31.04 -27.97 -7.52
N TYR A 351 -30.18 -26.96 -7.62
CA TYR A 351 -29.10 -26.90 -8.60
C TYR A 351 -27.79 -26.51 -7.93
N SER A 352 -26.69 -27.11 -8.41
CA SER A 352 -25.33 -26.85 -7.93
C SER A 352 -24.47 -26.08 -8.94
N SER A 353 -25.05 -25.63 -10.04
CA SER A 353 -24.38 -24.77 -11.02
C SER A 353 -25.36 -24.01 -11.90
N PHE A 354 -24.93 -22.85 -12.37
CA PHE A 354 -25.65 -22.05 -13.36
C PHE A 354 -24.67 -21.44 -14.36
N GLN A 355 -25.18 -21.10 -15.53
CA GLN A 355 -24.43 -20.40 -16.57
C GLN A 355 -25.00 -18.99 -16.75
N LEU A 356 -24.11 -18.00 -16.86
CA LEU A 356 -24.48 -16.61 -17.12
C LEU A 356 -24.83 -16.44 -18.60
N GLN A 357 -26.07 -16.02 -18.88
CA GLN A 357 -26.58 -15.83 -20.24
C GLN A 357 -26.46 -14.37 -20.69
N SER A 358 -26.92 -13.42 -19.88
CA SER A 358 -26.82 -12.00 -20.19
C SER A 358 -26.67 -11.16 -18.93
N CYS A 359 -26.13 -9.97 -19.11
CA CYS A 359 -26.14 -8.93 -18.09
C CYS A 359 -26.80 -7.68 -18.65
N HIS A 360 -27.67 -7.08 -17.86
CA HIS A 360 -28.31 -5.80 -18.18
C HIS A 360 -27.88 -4.81 -17.10
N TYR A 361 -27.27 -3.71 -17.51
CA TYR A 361 -26.84 -2.64 -16.62
C TYR A 361 -27.63 -1.38 -16.93
N THR A 362 -27.91 -0.60 -15.90
CA THR A 362 -28.34 0.79 -16.02
C THR A 362 -27.29 1.62 -15.31
N ILE A 363 -26.60 2.45 -16.08
CA ILE A 363 -25.57 3.34 -15.58
C ILE A 363 -26.19 4.72 -15.50
N GLN A 364 -26.22 5.28 -14.30
CA GLN A 364 -26.68 6.65 -14.08
C GLN A 364 -25.49 7.52 -13.69
N ILE A 365 -25.26 8.62 -14.38
CA ILE A 365 -24.24 9.62 -14.04
C ILE A 365 -24.89 10.99 -14.19
N GLY A 366 -25.00 11.72 -13.09
CA GLY A 366 -25.87 12.90 -13.03
C GLY A 366 -27.30 12.58 -13.47
N ASP A 367 -27.79 13.32 -14.45
CA ASP A 367 -29.11 13.16 -15.06
C ASP A 367 -29.11 12.17 -16.25
N GLU A 368 -27.94 11.71 -16.70
CA GLU A 368 -27.82 10.78 -17.82
C GLU A 368 -28.07 9.34 -17.36
N VAL A 369 -28.95 8.62 -18.07
CA VAL A 369 -29.26 7.21 -17.82
C VAL A 369 -28.98 6.40 -19.08
N LEU A 370 -27.97 5.52 -18.99
CA LEU A 370 -27.49 4.70 -20.09
C LEU A 370 -27.80 3.21 -19.83
N PRO A 371 -28.70 2.60 -20.62
CA PRO A 371 -28.90 1.15 -20.58
C PRO A 371 -27.80 0.45 -21.37
N TYR A 372 -27.26 -0.63 -20.82
CA TYR A 372 -26.28 -1.47 -21.50
C TYR A 372 -26.65 -2.95 -21.36
N ILE A 373 -26.52 -3.71 -22.45
CA ILE A 373 -26.81 -5.14 -22.47
C ILE A 373 -25.60 -5.91 -22.99
N CYS A 374 -25.12 -6.85 -22.19
CA CYS A 374 -24.07 -7.78 -22.58
C CYS A 374 -24.66 -9.18 -22.75
N ASN A 375 -24.69 -9.70 -23.97
CA ASN A 375 -25.17 -11.05 -24.26
C ASN A 375 -23.99 -12.03 -24.35
N TYR A 376 -23.90 -12.93 -23.38
CA TYR A 376 -22.90 -13.99 -23.36
C TYR A 376 -23.44 -15.17 -24.19
N GLY A 377 -22.80 -15.44 -25.32
CA GLY A 377 -23.21 -16.49 -26.26
C GLY A 377 -23.04 -16.10 -27.74
N GLY A 378 -23.00 -14.81 -28.07
CA GLY A 378 -22.75 -14.32 -29.43
C GLY A 378 -21.26 -14.24 -29.83
N HIS A 379 -20.36 -14.18 -28.85
CA HIS A 379 -18.90 -13.98 -29.06
C HIS A 379 -18.02 -15.02 -28.35
N GLY A 380 -18.58 -16.10 -27.78
CA GLY A 380 -17.82 -17.09 -27.02
C GLY A 380 -18.61 -17.77 -25.90
N LYS A 381 -17.94 -18.70 -25.19
CA LYS A 381 -18.50 -19.55 -24.13
C LYS A 381 -19.13 -18.72 -23.00
N CYS A 382 -20.39 -18.98 -22.68
CA CYS A 382 -21.06 -18.42 -21.51
C CYS A 382 -20.35 -18.90 -20.21
N PRO A 383 -20.02 -18.03 -19.25
CA PRO A 383 -19.34 -18.46 -18.03
C PRO A 383 -20.21 -19.38 -17.18
N LEU A 384 -19.68 -20.56 -16.82
CA LEU A 384 -20.33 -21.54 -15.94
C LEU A 384 -19.78 -21.40 -14.52
N LEU A 385 -20.65 -21.16 -13.55
CA LEU A 385 -20.30 -21.18 -12.12
C LEU A 385 -20.78 -22.49 -11.50
N ARG A 386 -19.90 -23.20 -10.80
CA ARG A 386 -20.27 -24.33 -9.94
C ARG A 386 -20.27 -23.93 -8.46
N CYS A 387 -20.95 -24.73 -7.65
CA CYS A 387 -20.89 -24.68 -6.21
C CYS A 387 -19.44 -24.62 -5.70
N GLY A 388 -19.19 -23.75 -4.72
CA GLY A 388 -17.88 -23.48 -4.13
C GLY A 388 -16.99 -22.56 -4.97
N GLU A 389 -17.44 -22.12 -6.16
CA GLU A 389 -16.66 -21.22 -7.02
C GLU A 389 -17.10 -19.76 -6.90
N GLU A 390 -16.24 -18.87 -7.37
CA GLU A 390 -16.57 -17.48 -7.69
C GLU A 390 -16.41 -17.22 -9.20
N LEU A 391 -17.30 -16.40 -9.74
CA LEU A 391 -17.28 -15.91 -11.12
C LEU A 391 -17.17 -14.40 -11.10
N PHE A 392 -16.27 -13.88 -11.94
CA PHE A 392 -16.03 -12.46 -12.11
C PHE A 392 -16.53 -12.04 -13.48
N VAL A 393 -17.38 -11.02 -13.49
CA VAL A 393 -17.90 -10.37 -14.70
C VAL A 393 -17.41 -8.93 -14.67
N TYR A 394 -16.76 -8.51 -15.75
CA TYR A 394 -16.18 -7.18 -15.85
C TYR A 394 -16.98 -6.33 -16.84
N GLY A 395 -17.08 -5.04 -16.54
CA GLY A 395 -17.63 -4.04 -17.44
C GLY A 395 -16.92 -2.71 -17.27
N CYS A 396 -17.23 -1.78 -18.18
CA CYS A 396 -16.77 -0.41 -18.11
C CYS A 396 -17.93 0.57 -18.24
N SER A 397 -17.71 1.75 -17.69
CA SER A 397 -18.52 2.94 -17.91
C SER A 397 -17.60 4.09 -18.31
N ILE A 398 -18.12 4.99 -19.13
CA ILE A 398 -17.43 6.18 -19.59
C ILE A 398 -18.39 7.35 -19.42
N SER A 399 -17.98 8.34 -18.64
CA SER A 399 -18.74 9.59 -18.47
C SER A 399 -18.09 10.73 -19.23
N ALA A 400 -18.92 11.64 -19.75
CA ALA A 400 -18.48 12.94 -20.25
C ALA A 400 -18.40 14.03 -19.15
N ALA A 401 -18.98 13.76 -17.97
CA ALA A 401 -19.08 14.70 -16.85
C ALA A 401 -18.42 14.17 -15.58
N LEU A 402 -17.80 15.07 -14.80
CA LEU A 402 -17.24 14.80 -13.48
C LEU A 402 -18.35 14.77 -12.42
N GLU A 403 -19.34 13.91 -12.63
CA GLU A 403 -20.49 13.79 -11.75
C GLU A 403 -20.49 12.43 -11.05
N PRO A 404 -20.94 12.37 -9.79
CA PRO A 404 -21.26 11.11 -9.14
C PRO A 404 -22.31 10.34 -9.93
N GLY A 405 -22.20 9.02 -9.86
CA GLY A 405 -23.11 8.11 -10.51
C GLY A 405 -23.27 6.81 -9.75
N SER A 406 -24.04 5.91 -10.34
CA SER A 406 -24.19 4.55 -9.86
C SER A 406 -24.46 3.60 -11.01
N VAL A 407 -24.18 2.32 -10.77
CA VAL A 407 -24.57 1.25 -11.66
C VAL A 407 -25.53 0.33 -10.93
N THR A 408 -26.64 0.03 -11.58
CA THR A 408 -27.62 -0.98 -11.17
C THR A 408 -27.81 -1.96 -12.31
N GLY A 409 -28.49 -3.08 -12.06
CA GLY A 409 -28.77 -4.00 -13.14
C GLY A 409 -29.26 -5.35 -12.68
N ASN A 410 -29.28 -6.28 -13.63
CA ASN A 410 -29.65 -7.66 -13.39
C ASN A 410 -28.86 -8.62 -14.30
N LEU A 411 -28.82 -9.88 -13.88
CA LEU A 411 -28.11 -10.98 -14.52
C LEU A 411 -29.12 -12.06 -14.86
N THR A 412 -29.17 -12.48 -16.13
CA THR A 412 -29.97 -13.64 -16.55
C THR A 412 -29.12 -14.90 -16.41
N LEU A 413 -29.56 -15.80 -15.53
CA LEU A 413 -28.86 -17.02 -15.18
C LEU A 413 -29.69 -18.23 -15.60
N VAL A 414 -29.01 -19.29 -16.06
CA VAL A 414 -29.66 -20.53 -16.50
C VAL A 414 -29.11 -21.71 -15.70
N PRO A 415 -29.97 -22.52 -15.06
CA PRO A 415 -29.50 -23.73 -14.37
C PRO A 415 -28.78 -24.70 -15.31
N TRP A 416 -27.60 -25.17 -14.88
CA TRP A 416 -26.69 -26.00 -15.67
C TRP A 416 -26.01 -25.28 -16.84
N ARG A 417 -26.48 -25.47 -18.08
CA ARG A 417 -25.83 -24.91 -19.28
C ARG A 417 -26.88 -24.29 -20.19
N CYS A 418 -26.60 -23.12 -20.76
CA CYS A 418 -27.48 -22.42 -21.71
C CYS A 418 -27.89 -23.29 -22.90
N GLY A 419 -26.99 -24.14 -23.43
CA GLY A 419 -27.30 -25.05 -24.53
C GLY A 419 -28.11 -26.31 -24.15
N GLN A 420 -28.21 -26.62 -22.85
CA GLN A 420 -28.98 -27.75 -22.31
C GLN A 420 -29.52 -27.37 -20.92
N PRO A 421 -30.48 -26.43 -20.84
CA PRO A 421 -30.98 -25.92 -19.57
C PRO A 421 -31.70 -27.04 -18.80
N ARG A 422 -31.46 -27.12 -17.50
CA ARG A 422 -32.14 -28.09 -16.61
C ARG A 422 -33.29 -27.47 -15.81
N GLY A 423 -33.55 -26.19 -15.99
CA GLY A 423 -34.60 -25.40 -15.34
C GLY A 423 -34.82 -24.08 -16.06
N SER A 424 -35.83 -23.32 -15.64
CA SER A 424 -36.15 -22.03 -16.24
C SER A 424 -35.03 -21.00 -15.97
N PRO A 425 -34.78 -20.07 -16.90
CA PRO A 425 -33.94 -18.91 -16.63
C PRO A 425 -34.50 -18.11 -15.44
N PHE A 426 -33.61 -17.53 -14.65
CA PHE A 426 -33.97 -16.71 -13.50
C PHE A 426 -33.05 -15.50 -13.42
N ILE A 427 -33.50 -14.45 -12.73
CA ILE A 427 -32.85 -13.14 -12.71
C ILE A 427 -32.19 -12.93 -11.37
N ALA A 428 -30.91 -12.58 -11.31
CA ALA A 428 -30.24 -12.12 -10.10
C ALA A 428 -29.95 -10.61 -10.17
N ASP A 429 -30.34 -9.87 -9.14
CA ASP A 429 -30.18 -8.42 -9.11
C ASP A 429 -28.76 -7.98 -8.74
N ILE A 430 -28.35 -6.86 -9.34
CA ILE A 430 -27.15 -6.11 -8.98
C ILE A 430 -27.61 -4.89 -8.18
N ALA A 431 -27.39 -4.94 -6.87
CA ALA A 431 -27.66 -3.79 -6.01
C ALA A 431 -26.83 -2.57 -6.45
N PRO A 432 -27.38 -1.33 -6.34
CA PRO A 432 -26.68 -0.12 -6.73
C PRO A 432 -25.30 -0.03 -6.09
N PHE A 433 -24.26 0.20 -6.91
CA PHE A 433 -22.93 0.53 -6.43
C PHE A 433 -22.44 1.83 -7.05
N PRO A 434 -21.65 2.61 -6.31
CA PRO A 434 -21.35 3.98 -6.73
C PRO A 434 -20.22 4.06 -7.78
N LEU A 435 -20.32 5.07 -8.63
CA LEU A 435 -19.25 5.61 -9.46
C LEU A 435 -18.93 7.01 -8.95
N HIS A 436 -17.80 7.19 -8.26
CA HIS A 436 -17.40 8.50 -7.76
C HIS A 436 -16.14 8.98 -8.46
N PRO A 437 -16.17 10.14 -9.14
CA PRO A 437 -14.95 10.78 -9.61
C PRO A 437 -14.17 11.28 -8.39
N PRO A 438 -12.93 10.82 -8.18
CA PRO A 438 -12.17 11.26 -7.02
C PRO A 438 -11.33 12.50 -7.36
N ASP A 439 -11.07 13.35 -6.38
CA ASP A 439 -10.12 14.46 -6.53
C ASP A 439 -8.66 13.97 -6.58
N TYR A 440 -8.41 12.75 -6.07
CA TYR A 440 -7.11 12.10 -6.02
C TYR A 440 -7.23 10.58 -5.93
N ILE A 441 -6.19 9.84 -6.34
CA ILE A 441 -6.18 8.36 -6.36
C ILE A 441 -5.25 7.77 -5.31
N PHE A 442 -5.84 7.42 -4.16
CA PHE A 442 -5.24 6.47 -3.22
C PHE A 442 -5.42 5.04 -3.70
#